data_AF-A0A4P7R5P3-F1
#
_entry.id   AF-A0A4P7R5P3-F1
#
_cell.length_a   1.000
_cell.length_b   1.000
_cell.length_c   1.000
_cell.angle_alpha   90.00
_cell.angle_beta   90.00
_cell.angle_gamma   90.00
#
_symmetry.space_group_name_H-M   'P 1'
#
loop_
_entity.id
_entity.type
_entity.pdbx_description
1 polymer ?
#
loop_
_entity_poly.entity_id
_entity_poly.type
_entity_poly.pdbx_seq_one_letter_code
_entity_poly.pdbx_strand_id
1 'polypeptide(L)'
;MHDKAFKAGCAPSTRPYIVGVELLAKAELDLREDVNIIVMHRTLKRALDKAAVNLFAEVTDTLRTTDRPLPEELAWLSMYRDAGWPGPSTDFWSRYCVLTDAPEAAREWLDEESIELLMDMPVELRPVTPFLIAFTRGKLYLHLQMEHADDGVISHPVLDAVEALSARALRLFGR
;
A
#
# COMPACT_ATOMS: atom_id res chain seq x y z
N MET A 1 -27.59 2.31 0.83
CA MET A 1 -26.31 2.82 1.32
C MET A 1 -25.83 1.79 2.33
N HIS A 2 -25.14 0.74 1.86
CA HIS A 2 -24.56 -0.27 2.75
C HIS A 2 -23.44 0.42 3.53
N ASP A 3 -23.43 0.26 4.85
CA ASP A 3 -22.38 0.78 5.72
C ASP A 3 -21.10 0.00 5.36
N LYS A 4 -20.24 0.62 4.54
CA LYS A 4 -19.01 -0.04 4.07
C LYS A 4 -18.12 -0.32 5.29
N ALA A 5 -17.44 -1.46 5.31
CA ALA A 5 -16.52 -1.86 6.38
C ALA A 5 -15.26 -0.95 6.50
N PHE A 6 -15.20 0.12 5.72
CA PHE A 6 -14.11 1.08 5.67
C PHE A 6 -14.66 2.49 5.40
N LYS A 7 -13.89 3.50 5.82
CA LYS A 7 -14.13 4.91 5.45
C LYS A 7 -13.20 5.29 4.31
N ALA A 8 -13.72 5.94 3.28
CA ALA A 8 -12.91 6.43 2.17
C ALA A 8 -13.22 7.90 1.83
N GLY A 9 -12.23 8.61 1.29
CA GLY A 9 -12.38 9.99 0.86
C GLY A 9 -11.18 10.50 0.07
N CYS A 10 -11.40 11.55 -0.71
CA CYS A 10 -10.37 12.23 -1.48
C CYS A 10 -9.95 13.52 -0.76
N ALA A 11 -8.64 13.74 -0.61
CA ALA A 11 -8.10 14.96 -0.02
C ALA A 11 -6.75 15.32 -0.66
N PRO A 12 -6.30 16.60 -0.57
CA PRO A 12 -4.92 16.94 -0.92
C PRO A 12 -3.93 16.09 -0.12
N SER A 13 -2.95 15.50 -0.79
CA SER A 13 -2.00 14.63 -0.13
C SER A 13 -0.97 15.40 0.68
N THR A 14 -0.60 14.86 1.84
CA THR A 14 0.59 15.31 2.59
C THR A 14 1.84 14.52 2.21
N ARG A 15 1.73 13.52 1.32
CA ARG A 15 2.83 12.66 0.88
C ARG A 15 3.60 13.34 -0.25
N PRO A 16 4.93 13.45 -0.15
CA PRO A 16 5.73 14.15 -1.17
C PRO A 16 5.75 13.42 -2.53
N TYR A 17 5.36 12.14 -2.57
CA TYR A 17 5.33 11.33 -3.78
C TYR A 17 3.94 11.26 -4.43
N ILE A 18 2.90 11.82 -3.80
CA ILE A 18 1.56 11.94 -4.38
C ILE A 18 1.38 13.37 -4.87
N VAL A 19 1.07 13.51 -6.15
CA VAL A 19 0.78 14.78 -6.80
C VAL A 19 -0.74 14.95 -6.92
N GLY A 20 -1.24 16.11 -6.47
CA GLY A 20 -2.67 16.43 -6.56
C GLY A 20 -3.47 15.85 -5.40
N VAL A 21 -4.37 14.92 -5.71
CA VAL A 21 -5.35 14.37 -4.76
C VAL A 21 -4.98 12.93 -4.39
N GLU A 22 -5.24 12.57 -3.14
CA GLU A 22 -5.09 11.22 -2.62
C GLU A 22 -6.46 10.63 -2.32
N LEU A 23 -6.78 9.47 -2.89
CA LEU A 23 -7.83 8.61 -2.40
C LEU A 23 -7.28 7.82 -1.21
N LEU A 24 -7.82 8.12 -0.03
CA LEU A 24 -7.54 7.42 1.21
C LEU A 24 -8.72 6.50 1.53
N ALA A 25 -8.45 5.23 1.82
CA ALA A 25 -9.42 4.35 2.47
C ALA A 25 -8.81 3.75 3.73
N LYS A 26 -9.65 3.56 4.76
CA LYS A 26 -9.23 3.01 6.04
C LYS A 26 -10.30 2.07 6.60
N ALA A 27 -9.91 0.84 6.86
CA ALA A 27 -10.71 -0.14 7.59
C ALA A 27 -10.10 -0.36 8.99
N GLU A 28 -10.91 -0.21 10.03
CA GLU A 28 -10.52 -0.58 11.40
C GLU A 28 -11.06 -1.99 11.66
N LEU A 29 -10.15 -2.97 11.70
CA LEU A 29 -10.51 -4.38 11.61
C LEU A 29 -10.27 -5.15 12.93
N ASP A 30 -9.79 -4.48 13.99
CA ASP A 30 -9.42 -5.06 15.29
C ASP A 30 -8.57 -6.35 15.19
N LEU A 31 -7.63 -6.35 14.24
CA LEU A 31 -6.82 -7.52 13.90
C LEU A 31 -5.57 -7.62 14.77
N ARG A 32 -4.86 -8.73 14.63
CA ARG A 32 -3.47 -8.90 15.11
C ARG A 32 -2.59 -7.70 14.71
N GLU A 33 -1.94 -7.10 15.71
CA GLU A 33 -1.08 -5.92 15.52
C GLU A 33 0.36 -6.28 15.11
N ASP A 34 0.72 -7.57 15.23
CA ASP A 34 2.06 -8.09 14.98
C ASP A 34 2.28 -8.55 13.54
N VAL A 35 1.30 -8.34 12.66
CA VAL A 35 1.38 -8.70 11.25
C VAL A 35 1.39 -7.42 10.42
N ASN A 36 2.49 -7.18 9.70
CA ASN A 36 2.61 -6.05 8.79
C ASN A 36 2.77 -6.56 7.37
N ILE A 37 1.84 -6.23 6.48
CA ILE A 37 1.89 -6.60 5.07
C ILE A 37 1.58 -5.37 4.23
N ILE A 38 2.56 -4.92 3.45
CA ILE A 38 2.46 -3.73 2.61
C ILE A 38 2.60 -4.16 1.15
N VAL A 39 1.56 -3.92 0.37
CA VAL A 39 1.54 -4.12 -1.08
C VAL A 39 1.60 -2.76 -1.74
N MET A 40 2.56 -2.53 -2.62
CA MET A 40 2.66 -1.26 -3.35
C MET A 40 3.13 -1.47 -4.78
N HIS A 41 2.84 -0.51 -5.65
CA HIS A 41 3.44 -0.51 -6.98
C HIS A 41 4.96 -0.47 -6.87
N ARG A 42 5.64 -1.30 -7.67
CA ARG A 42 7.11 -1.40 -7.65
C ARG A 42 7.79 -0.10 -8.09
N THR A 43 7.11 0.70 -8.91
CA THR A 43 7.56 2.05 -9.29
C THR A 43 7.60 2.99 -8.08
N LEU A 44 6.58 2.95 -7.21
CA LEU A 44 6.54 3.69 -5.96
C LEU A 44 7.67 3.25 -5.02
N LYS A 45 7.86 1.94 -4.83
CA LYS A 45 9.00 1.43 -4.04
C LYS A 45 10.33 1.99 -4.55
N ARG A 46 10.58 1.94 -5.86
CA ARG A 46 11.82 2.47 -6.47
C ARG A 46 11.96 3.98 -6.28
N ALA A 47 10.87 4.74 -6.33
CA ALA A 47 10.88 6.18 -6.08
C ALA A 47 11.22 6.48 -4.62
N LEU A 48 10.66 5.72 -3.68
CA LEU A 48 10.94 5.80 -2.25
C LEU A 48 12.38 5.38 -1.93
N ASP A 49 12.90 4.31 -2.53
CA ASP A 49 14.31 3.88 -2.39
C ASP A 49 15.27 5.03 -2.81
N LYS A 50 14.98 5.70 -3.94
CA LYS A 50 15.78 6.85 -4.40
C LYS A 50 15.68 8.04 -3.44
N ALA A 51 14.47 8.33 -2.94
CA ALA A 51 14.25 9.39 -1.97
C ALA A 51 15.00 9.13 -0.65
N ALA A 52 15.04 7.87 -0.20
CA ALA A 52 15.82 7.48 0.98
C ALA A 52 17.31 7.76 0.78
N VAL A 53 17.89 7.35 -0.35
CA VAL A 53 19.31 7.63 -0.65
C VAL A 53 19.62 9.12 -0.64
N ASN A 54 18.75 9.94 -1.26
CA ASN A 54 18.94 11.40 -1.29
C ASN A 54 18.87 12.01 0.12
N LEU A 55 17.91 11.58 0.94
CA LEU A 55 17.77 12.04 2.32
C LEU A 55 18.99 11.66 3.16
N PHE A 56 19.50 10.43 3.02
CA PHE A 56 20.73 10.02 3.69
C PHE A 56 21.93 10.86 3.26
N ALA A 57 22.08 11.13 1.96
CA ALA A 57 23.15 11.99 1.45
C ALA A 57 23.08 13.40 2.05
N GLU A 58 21.90 14.04 2.05
CA GLU A 58 21.69 15.37 2.62
C GLU A 58 21.97 15.44 4.13
N VAL A 59 21.56 14.41 4.88
CA VAL A 59 21.79 14.33 6.34
C VAL A 59 23.27 14.09 6.65
N THR A 60 23.96 13.24 5.88
CA THR A 60 25.40 12.98 6.07
C THR A 60 26.28 14.19 5.73
N ASP A 61 25.88 15.00 4.75
CA ASP A 61 26.66 16.16 4.31
C ASP A 61 26.47 17.38 5.24
N THR A 62 25.42 17.38 6.08
CA THR A 62 25.10 18.55 6.92
C THR A 62 25.15 18.33 8.43
N LEU A 63 25.44 17.12 8.94
CA LEU A 63 25.38 16.80 10.39
C LEU A 63 24.10 17.33 11.06
N ARG A 64 23.01 17.44 10.30
CA ARG A 64 21.72 17.91 10.81
C ARG A 64 20.94 16.71 11.28
N THR A 65 20.74 16.61 12.59
CA THR A 65 19.63 15.85 13.15
C THR A 65 18.34 16.51 12.66
N THR A 66 17.78 16.01 11.57
CA THR A 66 16.41 16.37 11.20
C THR A 66 15.48 15.74 12.23
N ASP A 67 14.90 16.57 13.11
CA ASP A 67 13.81 16.20 14.05
C ASP A 67 12.51 15.81 13.34
N ARG A 68 12.52 15.68 12.00
CA ARG A 68 11.35 15.28 11.22
C ARG A 68 11.39 13.76 11.07
N PRO A 69 10.42 13.01 11.61
CA PRO A 69 10.38 11.56 11.44
C PRO A 69 10.35 11.22 9.96
N LEU A 70 11.05 10.14 9.59
CA LEU A 70 10.96 9.58 8.24
C LEU A 70 9.48 9.36 7.89
N PRO A 71 9.04 9.69 6.67
CA PRO A 71 7.77 9.20 6.15
C PRO A 71 7.61 7.71 6.47
N GLU A 72 6.44 7.31 6.93
CA GLU A 72 6.19 5.95 7.43
C GLU A 72 6.56 4.89 6.39
N GLU A 73 6.32 5.20 5.12
CA GLU A 73 6.68 4.34 4.00
C GLU A 73 8.20 4.13 3.88
N LEU A 74 9.02 5.17 4.10
CA LEU A 74 10.49 5.02 4.11
C LEU A 74 10.98 4.18 5.30
N ALA A 75 10.30 4.28 6.44
CA ALA A 75 10.58 3.41 7.58
C ALA A 75 10.28 1.94 7.23
N TRP A 76 9.16 1.64 6.57
CA TRP A 76 8.83 0.29 6.11
C TRP A 76 9.88 -0.27 5.14
N LEU A 77 10.35 0.53 4.18
CA LEU A 77 11.39 0.11 3.23
C LEU A 77 12.72 -0.25 3.93
N SER A 78 12.98 0.36 5.10
CA SER A 78 14.17 0.06 5.92
C SER A 78 13.97 -1.16 6.82
N MET A 79 12.74 -1.39 7.29
CA MET A 79 12.40 -2.46 8.23
C MET A 79 12.10 -3.80 7.55
N TYR A 80 11.45 -3.77 6.39
CA TYR A 80 10.87 -4.94 5.74
C TYR A 80 11.49 -5.19 4.38
N ARG A 81 11.70 -6.47 4.06
CA ARG A 81 12.23 -6.90 2.77
C ARG A 81 11.10 -7.29 1.82
N ASP A 82 11.41 -7.28 0.52
CA ASP A 82 10.52 -7.83 -0.50
C ASP A 82 10.38 -9.33 -0.25
N ALA A 83 9.15 -9.77 0.05
CA ALA A 83 8.87 -11.10 0.58
C ALA A 83 9.07 -12.22 -0.44
N GLY A 84 8.74 -11.94 -1.72
CA GLY A 84 8.91 -12.80 -2.90
C GLY A 84 8.70 -14.30 -2.68
N TRP A 85 7.58 -14.86 -3.15
CA TRP A 85 7.32 -16.30 -3.05
C TRP A 85 6.88 -16.97 -4.35
N PRO A 86 7.02 -18.31 -4.47
CA PRO A 86 6.48 -19.07 -5.59
C PRO A 86 4.94 -19.06 -5.60
N GLY A 87 4.34 -18.95 -6.77
CA GLY A 87 2.87 -18.96 -6.92
C GLY A 87 2.40 -17.78 -7.78
N PRO A 88 2.57 -16.52 -7.32
CA PRO A 88 2.20 -15.35 -8.10
C PRO A 88 3.01 -15.24 -9.39
N SER A 89 2.39 -14.70 -10.44
CA SER A 89 3.01 -14.58 -11.76
C SER A 89 4.17 -13.57 -11.79
N THR A 90 5.03 -13.69 -12.80
CA THR A 90 6.07 -12.69 -13.06
C THR A 90 5.49 -11.29 -13.27
N ASP A 91 4.29 -11.18 -13.83
CA ASP A 91 3.61 -9.91 -14.05
C ASP A 91 3.16 -9.28 -12.73
N PHE A 92 2.63 -10.07 -11.80
CA PHE A 92 2.34 -9.61 -10.44
C PHE A 92 3.58 -9.05 -9.78
N TRP A 93 4.69 -9.80 -9.79
CA TRP A 93 5.93 -9.34 -9.19
C TRP A 93 6.56 -8.17 -9.95
N SER A 94 6.28 -7.99 -11.24
CA SER A 94 6.74 -6.82 -12.00
C SER A 94 5.95 -5.55 -11.64
N ARG A 95 4.65 -5.69 -11.36
CA ARG A 95 3.74 -4.59 -11.00
C ARG A 95 3.81 -4.22 -9.53
N TYR A 96 3.80 -5.21 -8.65
CA TYR A 96 3.73 -5.04 -7.20
C TYR A 96 4.99 -5.55 -6.50
N CYS A 97 5.27 -5.00 -5.32
CA CYS A 97 6.14 -5.60 -4.32
C CYS A 97 5.37 -5.77 -3.02
N VAL A 98 5.79 -6.77 -2.23
CA VAL A 98 5.18 -7.07 -0.93
C VAL A 98 6.25 -6.95 0.14
N LEU A 99 6.11 -5.97 1.03
CA LEU A 99 7.00 -5.78 2.18
C LEU A 99 6.31 -6.33 3.42
N THR A 100 6.97 -7.21 4.17
CA THR A 100 6.36 -7.84 5.35
C THR A 100 7.39 -8.36 6.34
N ASP A 101 6.97 -8.47 7.60
CA ASP A 101 7.64 -9.24 8.67
C ASP A 101 7.01 -10.63 8.90
N ALA A 102 5.91 -10.94 8.21
CA ALA A 102 5.14 -12.18 8.35
C ALA A 102 4.86 -12.81 6.97
N PRO A 103 5.87 -13.38 6.30
CA PRO A 103 5.73 -13.85 4.91
C PRO A 103 4.67 -14.94 4.72
N GLU A 104 4.43 -15.78 5.71
CA GLU A 104 3.41 -16.83 5.71
C GLU A 104 2.01 -16.19 5.79
N ALA A 105 1.81 -15.21 6.66
CA ALA A 105 0.57 -14.45 6.73
C ALA A 105 0.35 -13.65 5.43
N ALA A 106 1.41 -13.09 4.83
CA ALA A 106 1.34 -12.42 3.55
C ALA A 106 0.89 -13.36 2.42
N ARG A 107 1.40 -14.60 2.39
CA ARG A 107 0.97 -15.63 1.44
C ARG A 107 -0.49 -16.03 1.61
N GLU A 108 -0.95 -16.18 2.85
CA GLU A 108 -2.34 -16.52 3.14
C GLU A 108 -3.29 -15.37 2.79
N TRP A 109 -2.88 -14.13 3.06
CA TRP A 109 -3.68 -12.96 2.73
C TRP A 109 -3.70 -12.65 1.23
N LEU A 110 -2.57 -12.84 0.53
CA LEU A 110 -2.43 -12.67 -0.91
C LEU A 110 -2.48 -14.04 -1.61
N ASP A 111 -3.63 -14.70 -1.50
CA ASP A 111 -3.91 -15.91 -2.25
C ASP A 111 -4.25 -15.61 -3.73
N GLU A 112 -4.60 -16.65 -4.47
CA GLU A 112 -4.90 -16.56 -5.91
C GLU A 112 -5.99 -15.52 -6.21
N GLU A 113 -7.12 -15.56 -5.50
CA GLU A 113 -8.23 -14.60 -5.68
C GLU A 113 -7.80 -13.16 -5.37
N SER A 114 -7.05 -12.96 -4.29
CA SER A 114 -6.54 -11.64 -3.90
C SER A 114 -5.53 -11.08 -4.90
N ILE A 115 -4.71 -11.96 -5.49
CA ILE A 115 -3.75 -11.59 -6.54
C ILE A 115 -4.48 -11.26 -7.83
N GLU A 116 -5.46 -12.07 -8.24
CA GLU A 116 -6.28 -11.79 -9.42
C GLU A 116 -6.98 -10.44 -9.31
N LEU A 117 -7.58 -10.14 -8.16
CA LEU A 117 -8.21 -8.85 -7.86
C LEU A 117 -7.25 -7.66 -8.02
N LEU A 118 -6.00 -7.80 -7.56
CA LEU A 118 -4.98 -6.77 -7.73
C LEU A 118 -4.50 -6.65 -9.18
N MET A 119 -4.53 -7.75 -9.93
CA MET A 119 -4.09 -7.78 -11.33
C MET A 119 -5.17 -7.30 -12.31
N ASP A 120 -6.45 -7.47 -11.96
CA ASP A 120 -7.62 -7.05 -12.74
C ASP A 120 -7.98 -5.55 -12.55
N MET A 121 -7.09 -4.80 -11.89
CA MET A 121 -7.25 -3.36 -11.73
C MET A 121 -7.36 -2.64 -13.09
N PRO A 122 -8.18 -1.58 -13.19
CA PRO A 122 -8.40 -0.81 -14.43
C PRO A 122 -7.09 -0.41 -15.11
N VAL A 123 -7.09 -0.40 -16.44
CA VAL A 123 -5.91 -0.05 -17.24
C VAL A 123 -5.47 1.41 -17.02
N GLU A 124 -6.42 2.27 -16.65
CA GLU A 124 -6.23 3.66 -16.26
C GLU A 124 -5.39 3.78 -14.98
N LEU A 125 -5.45 2.78 -14.08
CA LEU A 125 -4.55 2.67 -12.93
C LEU A 125 -3.19 2.15 -13.37
N ARG A 126 -2.43 3.04 -14.02
CA ARG A 126 -1.10 2.72 -14.54
C ARG A 126 -0.17 2.28 -13.39
N PRO A 127 0.71 1.29 -13.60
CA PRO A 127 1.70 0.87 -12.60
C PRO A 127 2.68 1.96 -12.15
N VAL A 128 2.76 3.10 -12.84
CA VAL A 128 3.57 4.27 -12.44
C VAL A 128 2.86 5.15 -11.39
N THR A 129 1.54 5.05 -11.30
CA THR A 129 0.74 5.82 -10.34
C THR A 129 1.04 5.36 -8.92
N PRO A 130 1.35 6.26 -7.97
CA PRO A 130 1.52 5.89 -6.57
C PRO A 130 0.29 5.15 -6.03
N PHE A 131 0.50 3.90 -5.64
CA PHE A 131 -0.51 3.01 -5.10
C PHE A 131 0.12 2.16 -3.99
N LEU A 132 -0.58 2.08 -2.87
CA LEU A 132 -0.20 1.27 -1.72
C LEU A 132 -1.43 0.81 -0.96
N ILE A 133 -1.48 -0.47 -0.62
CA ILE A 133 -2.36 -1.04 0.39
C ILE A 133 -1.49 -1.59 1.51
N ALA A 134 -1.74 -1.15 2.75
CA ALA A 134 -1.01 -1.63 3.92
C ALA A 134 -1.97 -2.21 4.95
N PHE A 135 -1.69 -3.44 5.35
CA PHE A 135 -2.18 -4.00 6.60
C PHE A 135 -1.11 -3.81 7.67
N THR A 136 -1.40 -2.98 8.68
CA THR A 136 -0.47 -2.67 9.77
C THR A 136 -1.24 -2.18 10.99
N ARG A 137 -0.77 -2.52 12.20
CA ARG A 137 -1.37 -2.07 13.48
C ARG A 137 -2.89 -2.33 13.54
N GLY A 138 -3.31 -3.53 13.11
CA GLY A 138 -4.71 -3.95 13.12
C GLY A 138 -5.65 -3.23 12.14
N LYS A 139 -5.09 -2.47 11.19
CA LYS A 139 -5.83 -1.62 10.25
C LYS A 139 -5.38 -1.86 8.83
N LEU A 140 -6.30 -1.68 7.89
CA LEU A 140 -6.00 -1.65 6.47
C LEU A 140 -6.11 -0.22 5.95
N TYR A 141 -5.10 0.22 5.22
CA TYR A 141 -5.02 1.54 4.61
C TYR A 141 -4.83 1.40 3.10
N LEU A 142 -5.50 2.25 2.33
CA LEU A 142 -5.25 2.49 0.92
C LEU A 142 -4.71 3.91 0.75
N HIS A 143 -3.64 4.05 -0.01
CA HIS A 143 -3.12 5.31 -0.51
C HIS A 143 -3.03 5.23 -2.03
N LEU A 144 -3.80 6.04 -2.74
CA LEU A 144 -3.80 6.11 -4.19
C LEU A 144 -3.75 7.55 -4.69
N GLN A 145 -2.80 7.87 -5.55
CA GLN A 145 -2.79 9.13 -6.29
C GLN A 145 -3.93 9.18 -7.31
N MET A 146 -4.65 10.28 -7.30
CA MET A 146 -5.69 10.63 -8.25
C MET A 146 -5.30 11.92 -8.98
N GLU A 147 -5.26 11.89 -10.32
CA GLU A 147 -4.97 13.11 -11.12
C GLU A 147 -6.14 14.12 -11.03
N HIS A 148 -7.38 13.63 -10.91
CA HIS A 148 -8.60 14.39 -10.64
C HIS A 148 -9.62 13.50 -9.90
N ALA A 149 -10.73 14.10 -9.43
CA ALA A 149 -11.88 13.29 -9.03
C ALA A 149 -12.33 12.47 -10.25
N ASP A 150 -12.24 11.15 -10.14
CA ASP A 150 -12.61 10.20 -11.19
C ASP A 150 -14.11 9.92 -11.11
N ASP A 151 -14.73 9.65 -12.27
CA ASP A 151 -16.16 9.29 -12.40
C ASP A 151 -16.45 7.85 -11.89
N GLY A 152 -15.53 7.25 -11.14
CA GLY A 152 -15.64 5.92 -10.57
C GLY A 152 -14.85 4.83 -11.28
N VAL A 153 -14.17 5.13 -12.39
CA VAL A 153 -13.47 4.15 -13.23
C VAL A 153 -12.33 3.47 -12.47
N ILE A 154 -11.52 4.24 -11.76
CA ILE A 154 -10.41 3.77 -10.93
C ILE A 154 -10.89 3.57 -9.49
N SER A 155 -11.65 4.54 -8.97
CA SER A 155 -11.98 4.56 -7.55
C SER A 155 -12.92 3.43 -7.12
N HIS A 156 -13.92 3.04 -7.93
CA HIS A 156 -14.80 1.92 -7.53
C HIS A 156 -14.06 0.57 -7.48
N PRO A 157 -13.35 0.12 -8.54
CA PRO A 157 -12.66 -1.17 -8.50
C PRO A 157 -11.60 -1.25 -7.40
N VAL A 158 -10.88 -0.15 -7.15
CA VAL A 158 -9.89 -0.08 -6.07
C VAL A 158 -10.56 -0.19 -4.69
N LEU A 159 -11.68 0.48 -4.48
CA LEU A 159 -12.41 0.40 -3.21
C LEU A 159 -13.09 -0.95 -3.01
N ASP A 160 -13.55 -1.60 -4.07
CA ASP A 160 -14.08 -2.97 -4.02
C ASP A 160 -12.96 -3.96 -3.65
N ALA A 161 -11.75 -3.76 -4.18
CA ALA A 161 -10.59 -4.56 -3.78
C ALA A 161 -10.21 -4.35 -2.32
N VAL A 162 -10.25 -3.11 -1.83
CA VAL A 162 -10.06 -2.80 -0.41
C VAL A 162 -11.09 -3.52 0.45
N GLU A 163 -12.35 -3.55 0.02
CA GLU A 163 -13.43 -4.23 0.74
C GLU A 163 -13.16 -5.73 0.86
N ALA A 164 -12.86 -6.38 -0.25
CA ALA A 164 -12.56 -7.81 -0.31
C ALA A 164 -11.32 -8.19 0.51
N LEU A 165 -10.23 -7.42 0.37
CA LEU A 165 -8.99 -7.63 1.12
C LEU A 165 -9.19 -7.40 2.62
N SER A 166 -10.02 -6.42 3.00
CA SER A 166 -10.38 -6.17 4.40
C SER A 166 -11.20 -7.32 4.98
N ALA A 167 -12.22 -7.78 4.25
CA ALA A 167 -13.04 -8.92 4.66
C ALA A 167 -12.20 -10.19 4.80
N ARG A 168 -11.21 -10.39 3.93
CA ARG A 168 -10.26 -11.49 4.03
C ARG A 168 -9.35 -11.37 5.24
N ALA A 169 -8.74 -10.20 5.45
CA ALA A 169 -7.89 -9.95 6.61
C ALA A 169 -8.63 -10.22 7.92
N LEU A 170 -9.92 -9.84 7.99
CA LEU A 170 -10.77 -10.15 9.14
C LEU A 170 -10.99 -11.65 9.36
N ARG A 171 -11.16 -12.44 8.30
CA ARG A 171 -11.30 -13.91 8.42
C ARG A 171 -10.01 -14.60 8.88
N LEU A 172 -8.85 -14.10 8.44
CA LEU A 172 -7.56 -14.73 8.72
C LEU A 172 -6.94 -14.26 10.05
N PHE A 173 -7.09 -12.98 10.36
CA PHE A 173 -6.37 -12.31 11.46
C PHE A 173 -7.30 -11.68 12.49
N GLY A 174 -8.62 -11.88 12.35
CA GLY A 174 -9.62 -11.52 13.34
C GLY A 174 -9.35 -12.24 14.66
N ARG A 175 -9.58 -11.53 15.77
CA ARG A 175 -9.52 -12.09 17.12
C ARG A 175 -10.75 -12.92 17.45
#